data_AF-A0A1B7MDS6-F1
#
_entry.id   AF-A0A1B7MDS6-F1
#
_cell.length_a   1.000
_cell.length_b   1.000
_cell.length_c   1.000
_cell.angle_alpha   90.00
_cell.angle_beta   90.00
_cell.angle_gamma   90.00
#
_symmetry.space_group_name_H-M   'P 1'
#
loop_
_entity.id
_entity.type
_entity.pdbx_description
1 polymer ?
#
loop_
_entity_poly.entity_id
_entity_poly.type
_entity_poly.pdbx_seq_one_letter_code
_entity_poly.pdbx_strand_id
1 'polypeptide(L)'
;MAFFALMGDEYKTQEARKEYAEYQLEDSRFVYEDPDSEERPGAFLSEFILRIFATHLTAIHGHEPVDTLDTLIPGHQTALALTTAAAERALMLVRDGLILDCEPSDNAKRTHKIALTLNQTTNKMSNTGTAFSAGNWETDTIAYLNRIEDLPSPRVKEIIVRAQPFMKRSRRTGHTSDTEGAEVVNPRSRIRICSVIFSILLLLF
;
A
#
# COMPACT_ATOMS: atom_id res chain seq x y z
N MET A 1 -3.06 6.24 11.28
CA MET A 1 -2.08 6.71 12.30
C MET A 1 -0.86 5.82 12.49
N ALA A 2 -0.96 4.49 12.50
CA ALA A 2 0.21 3.65 12.76
C ALA A 2 1.25 3.64 11.60
N PHE A 3 0.89 4.20 10.44
CA PHE A 3 1.79 4.52 9.32
C PHE A 3 2.69 5.73 9.63
N PHE A 4 2.08 6.90 9.87
CA PHE A 4 2.81 8.15 10.15
C PHE A 4 3.43 8.21 11.55
N ALA A 5 2.87 7.48 12.52
CA ALA A 5 3.43 7.41 13.88
C ALA A 5 4.83 6.76 13.94
N LEU A 6 5.25 6.08 12.88
CA LEU A 6 6.57 5.47 12.75
C LEU A 6 7.51 6.26 11.84
N MET A 7 7.01 7.32 11.18
CA MET A 7 7.77 8.16 10.25
C MET A 7 8.47 9.34 10.95
N GLY A 8 8.20 9.56 12.25
CA GLY A 8 8.79 10.65 13.04
C GLY A 8 7.74 11.59 13.64
N ASP A 9 8.20 12.47 14.51
CA ASP A 9 7.36 13.45 15.21
C ASP A 9 6.82 14.53 14.25
N GLU A 10 7.51 14.77 13.15
CA GLU A 10 7.18 15.70 12.08
C GLU A 10 5.86 15.37 11.36
N TYR A 11 5.40 14.11 11.37
CA TYR A 11 4.14 13.69 10.73
C TYR A 11 2.96 13.56 11.70
N LYS A 12 3.08 14.12 12.90
CA LYS A 12 2.01 14.11 13.93
C LYS A 12 0.82 14.97 13.53
N THR A 13 1.01 16.06 12.80
CA THR A 13 -0.08 16.94 12.36
C THR A 13 -0.77 16.41 11.11
N GLN A 14 -2.05 16.73 10.91
CA GLN A 14 -2.77 16.33 9.69
C GLN A 14 -2.20 17.02 8.45
N GLU A 15 -1.76 18.26 8.60
CA GLU A 15 -1.17 19.11 7.56
C GLU A 15 0.11 18.49 7.00
N ALA A 16 1.05 18.12 7.87
CA ALA A 16 2.29 17.44 7.45
C ALA A 16 2.03 16.10 6.72
N ARG A 17 0.96 15.38 7.07
CA ARG A 17 0.58 14.14 6.36
C ARG A 17 0.01 14.43 4.97
N LYS A 18 -0.76 15.51 4.84
CA LYS A 18 -1.27 15.96 3.55
C LYS A 18 -0.12 16.38 2.63
N GLU A 19 0.79 17.21 3.13
CA GLU A 19 1.99 17.63 2.40
C GLU A 19 2.83 16.42 1.96
N TYR A 20 3.04 15.45 2.86
CA TYR A 20 3.69 14.20 2.50
C TYR A 20 2.95 13.42 1.41
N ALA A 21 1.62 13.31 1.51
CA ALA A 21 0.83 12.59 0.52
C ALA A 21 0.85 13.30 -0.84
N GLU A 22 0.77 14.63 -0.87
CA GLU A 22 0.92 15.44 -2.09
C GLU A 22 2.29 15.21 -2.73
N TYR A 23 3.35 15.28 -1.92
CA TYR A 23 4.71 15.01 -2.38
C TYR A 23 4.82 13.61 -3.01
N GLN A 24 4.29 12.58 -2.33
CA GLN A 24 4.37 11.20 -2.82
C GLN A 24 3.51 10.95 -4.07
N LEU A 25 2.39 11.64 -4.21
CA LEU A 25 1.49 11.54 -5.38
C LEU A 25 2.04 12.29 -6.59
N GLU A 26 2.82 13.35 -6.40
CA GLU A 26 3.50 14.05 -7.50
C GLU A 26 4.35 13.05 -8.28
N ASP A 27 4.08 12.94 -9.58
CA ASP A 27 4.76 12.00 -10.50
C ASP A 27 4.82 10.54 -10.04
N SER A 28 3.88 10.12 -9.19
CA SER A 28 3.85 8.78 -8.59
C SER A 28 5.16 8.41 -7.86
N ARG A 29 5.81 9.38 -7.19
CA ARG A 29 7.06 9.18 -6.43
C ARG A 29 7.03 7.99 -5.49
N PHE A 30 5.86 7.70 -4.91
CA PHE A 30 5.65 6.57 -4.00
C PHE A 30 5.95 5.18 -4.59
N VAL A 31 6.13 5.07 -5.90
CA VAL A 31 6.44 3.80 -6.59
C VAL A 31 7.95 3.53 -6.61
N TYR A 32 8.79 4.55 -6.55
CA TYR A 32 10.23 4.43 -6.73
C TYR A 32 10.97 4.14 -5.41
N GLU A 33 12.13 3.49 -5.52
CA GLU A 33 12.98 3.16 -4.36
C GLU A 33 13.45 4.43 -3.63
N ASP A 34 13.84 5.44 -4.40
CA ASP A 34 14.21 6.75 -3.90
C ASP A 34 13.29 7.83 -4.50
N PRO A 35 12.31 8.36 -3.73
CA PRO A 35 11.37 9.35 -4.23
C PRO A 35 12.00 10.73 -4.47
N ASP A 36 13.21 10.97 -3.94
CA ASP A 36 13.94 12.23 -4.09
C ASP A 36 14.88 12.22 -5.31
N SER A 37 15.10 11.06 -5.94
CA SER A 37 15.97 10.92 -7.11
C SER A 37 15.27 11.34 -8.41
N GLU A 38 15.93 12.23 -9.17
CA GLU A 38 15.45 12.66 -10.50
C GLU A 38 15.50 11.53 -11.54
N GLU A 39 16.44 10.59 -11.38
CA GLU A 39 16.59 9.42 -12.26
C GLU A 39 15.49 8.38 -12.03
N ARG A 40 14.76 8.50 -10.91
CA ARG A 40 13.65 7.61 -10.50
C ARG A 40 14.03 6.12 -10.60
N PRO A 41 15.15 5.71 -9.99
CA PRO A 41 15.58 4.32 -10.04
C PRO A 41 14.59 3.43 -9.27
N GLY A 42 14.50 2.17 -9.71
CA GLY A 42 13.76 1.14 -8.97
C GLY A 42 12.25 1.34 -8.96
N ALA A 43 11.62 1.42 -10.13
CA ALA A 43 10.17 1.39 -10.23
C ALA A 43 9.58 0.17 -9.49
N PHE A 44 8.58 0.42 -8.64
CA PHE A 44 7.88 -0.53 -7.78
C PHE A 44 8.74 -1.14 -6.65
N LEU A 45 9.91 -0.56 -6.37
CA LEU A 45 10.79 -0.98 -5.27
C LEU A 45 10.71 -0.07 -4.05
N SER A 46 9.77 0.88 -4.02
CA SER A 46 9.54 1.64 -2.79
C SER A 46 9.19 0.70 -1.63
N GLU A 47 9.71 0.98 -0.45
CA GLU A 47 9.44 0.14 0.73
C GLU A 47 7.93 0.09 1.04
N PHE A 48 7.20 1.15 0.69
CA PHE A 48 5.74 1.21 0.80
C PHE A 48 5.07 0.15 -0.05
N ILE A 49 5.38 0.10 -1.34
CA ILE A 49 4.82 -0.89 -2.26
C ILE A 49 5.22 -2.30 -1.84
N LEU A 50 6.50 -2.51 -1.52
CA LEU A 50 7.01 -3.82 -1.11
C LEU A 50 6.28 -4.39 0.12
N ARG A 51 5.94 -3.55 1.11
CA ARG A 51 5.22 -3.98 2.31
C ARG A 51 3.74 -4.29 2.06
N ILE A 52 3.05 -3.50 1.22
CA ILE A 52 1.67 -3.80 0.81
C ILE A 52 1.66 -5.10 0.01
N PHE A 53 2.60 -5.23 -0.92
CA PHE A 53 2.70 -6.40 -1.79
C PHE A 53 3.03 -7.66 -0.99
N ALA A 54 3.92 -7.58 -0.01
CA ALA A 54 4.23 -8.68 0.90
C ALA A 54 3.01 -9.17 1.70
N THR A 55 2.06 -8.29 2.00
CA THR A 55 0.79 -8.68 2.64
C THR A 55 -0.04 -9.56 1.69
N HIS A 56 -0.14 -9.17 0.42
CA HIS A 56 -0.80 -9.97 -0.59
C HIS A 56 -0.08 -11.30 -0.81
N LEU A 57 1.26 -11.30 -0.94
CA LEU A 57 2.08 -12.50 -1.04
C LEU A 57 1.84 -13.45 0.13
N THR A 58 1.73 -12.92 1.36
CA THR A 58 1.43 -13.73 2.55
C THR A 58 0.05 -14.37 2.48
N ALA A 59 -0.95 -13.66 1.94
CA ALA A 59 -2.31 -14.16 1.82
C ALA A 59 -2.44 -15.30 0.81
N ILE A 60 -1.66 -15.27 -0.27
CA ILE A 60 -1.65 -16.33 -1.29
C ILE A 60 -0.63 -17.44 -1.01
N HIS A 61 0.28 -17.23 -0.05
CA HIS A 61 1.32 -18.21 0.29
C HIS A 61 0.72 -19.49 0.87
N GLY A 62 0.95 -20.62 0.18
CA GLY A 62 0.43 -21.93 0.59
C GLY A 62 -0.95 -22.27 0.03
N HIS A 63 -1.53 -21.42 -0.81
CA HIS A 63 -2.70 -21.78 -1.60
C HIS A 63 -2.26 -22.54 -2.86
N GLU A 64 -2.90 -23.69 -3.14
CA GLU A 64 -2.62 -24.47 -4.34
C GLU A 64 -3.15 -23.74 -5.58
N PRO A 65 -2.37 -23.69 -6.68
CA PRO A 65 -2.86 -23.18 -7.95
C PRO A 65 -4.01 -24.07 -8.41
N VAL A 66 -5.14 -23.44 -8.74
CA VAL A 66 -6.30 -24.15 -9.27
C VAL A 66 -6.10 -24.31 -10.77
N ASP A 67 -5.81 -25.53 -11.23
CA ASP A 67 -5.50 -25.87 -12.63
C ASP A 67 -6.58 -25.43 -13.65
N THR A 68 -7.82 -25.15 -13.21
CA THR A 68 -8.91 -24.70 -14.08
C THR A 68 -8.94 -23.19 -14.31
N LEU A 69 -8.13 -22.41 -13.58
CA LEU A 69 -7.87 -21.01 -13.90
C LEU A 69 -6.58 -20.96 -14.72
N ASP A 70 -6.74 -21.10 -16.04
CA ASP A 70 -5.69 -21.04 -17.07
C ASP A 70 -5.13 -19.59 -17.21
N THR A 71 -4.81 -18.96 -16.08
CA THR A 71 -4.20 -17.64 -16.01
C THR A 71 -2.70 -17.84 -15.94
N LEU A 72 -2.16 -17.85 -17.15
CA LEU A 72 -0.78 -17.75 -17.58
C LEU A 72 0.01 -16.67 -16.81
N ILE A 73 0.60 -16.98 -15.66
CA ILE A 73 1.64 -16.12 -15.04
C ILE A 73 1.18 -14.72 -14.50
N PRO A 74 -0.11 -14.22 -14.53
CA PRO A 74 -0.38 -12.80 -14.25
C PRO A 74 -0.53 -12.51 -12.75
N GLY A 75 -0.56 -13.54 -11.88
CA GLY A 75 -0.94 -13.38 -10.48
C GLY A 75 -0.12 -12.32 -9.74
N HIS A 76 1.20 -12.34 -9.90
CA HIS A 76 2.08 -11.40 -9.21
C HIS A 76 2.04 -9.98 -9.81
N GLN A 77 1.95 -9.86 -11.13
CA GLN A 77 1.89 -8.57 -11.80
C GLN A 77 0.56 -7.87 -11.55
N THR A 78 -0.55 -8.59 -11.64
CA THR A 78 -1.89 -8.10 -11.27
C THR A 78 -1.96 -7.74 -9.79
N ALA A 79 -1.40 -8.58 -8.91
CA ALA A 79 -1.33 -8.26 -7.48
C ALA A 79 -0.49 -7.01 -7.20
N LEU A 80 0.62 -6.82 -7.91
CA LEU A 80 1.46 -5.63 -7.79
C LEU A 80 0.75 -4.38 -8.33
N ALA A 81 0.03 -4.49 -9.44
CA ALA A 81 -0.77 -3.40 -10.00
C ALA A 81 -1.88 -2.98 -9.02
N LEU A 82 -2.62 -3.94 -8.46
CA LEU A 82 -3.67 -3.71 -7.48
C LEU A 82 -3.12 -3.08 -6.20
N THR A 83 -1.96 -3.58 -5.74
CA THR A 83 -1.22 -3.02 -4.59
C THR A 83 -0.85 -1.57 -4.84
N THR A 84 -0.39 -1.24 -6.05
CA THR A 84 0.03 0.12 -6.41
C THR A 84 -1.17 1.07 -6.49
N ALA A 85 -2.26 0.65 -7.13
CA ALA A 85 -3.50 1.43 -7.16
C ALA A 85 -4.08 1.65 -5.75
N ALA A 86 -4.05 0.63 -4.89
CA ALA A 86 -4.50 0.74 -3.51
C ALA A 86 -3.61 1.70 -2.69
N ALA A 87 -2.30 1.70 -2.94
CA ALA A 87 -1.33 2.62 -2.34
C ALA A 87 -1.60 4.07 -2.74
N GLU A 88 -1.81 4.32 -4.05
CA GLU A 88 -2.19 5.64 -4.56
C GLU A 88 -3.49 6.14 -3.94
N ARG A 89 -4.52 5.28 -3.91
CA ARG A 89 -5.79 5.60 -3.25
C ARG A 89 -5.58 5.98 -1.78
N ALA A 90 -4.78 5.22 -1.05
CA ALA A 90 -4.53 5.50 0.35
C ALA A 90 -3.88 6.88 0.53
N LEU A 91 -2.94 7.27 -0.34
CA LEU A 91 -2.33 8.59 -0.33
C LEU A 91 -3.34 9.69 -0.71
N MET A 92 -4.18 9.48 -1.72
CA MET A 92 -5.24 10.44 -2.09
C MET A 92 -6.20 10.69 -0.93
N LEU A 93 -6.62 9.64 -0.22
CA LEU A 93 -7.46 9.79 0.98
C LEU A 93 -6.78 10.59 2.09
N VAL A 94 -5.46 10.47 2.25
CA VAL A 94 -4.68 11.28 3.20
C VAL A 94 -4.66 12.73 2.76
N ARG A 95 -4.26 13.01 1.51
CA ARG A 95 -4.22 14.36 0.92
C ARG A 95 -5.56 15.08 1.09
N ASP A 96 -6.64 14.40 0.72
CA ASP A 96 -7.99 14.97 0.77
C ASP A 96 -8.51 15.10 2.21
N GLY A 97 -7.77 14.61 3.20
CA GLY A 97 -8.14 14.64 4.61
C GLY A 97 -9.34 13.76 4.94
N LEU A 98 -9.60 12.74 4.11
CA LEU A 98 -10.75 11.85 4.23
C LEU A 98 -10.49 10.69 5.19
N ILE A 99 -9.26 10.53 5.69
CA ILE A 99 -8.96 9.58 6.77
C ILE A 99 -9.22 10.27 8.11
N LEU A 100 -10.29 9.84 8.78
CA LEU A 100 -10.66 10.32 10.11
C LEU A 100 -10.07 9.41 11.19
N ASP A 101 -9.43 10.03 12.17
CA ASP A 101 -9.00 9.36 13.39
C ASP A 101 -10.22 9.17 14.30
N CYS A 102 -10.58 7.91 14.60
CA CYS A 102 -11.55 7.64 15.66
C CYS A 102 -10.78 7.54 16.98
N GLU A 103 -11.23 8.29 17.99
CA GLU A 103 -10.73 8.15 19.35
C GLU A 103 -10.83 6.68 19.78
N PRO A 104 -9.77 6.11 20.38
CA PRO A 104 -9.83 4.76 20.89
C PRO A 104 -10.84 4.71 22.03
N SER A 105 -11.98 4.06 21.81
CA SER A 105 -12.83 3.58 22.91
C SER A 105 -11.99 2.63 23.77
N ASP A 106 -12.16 2.67 25.09
CA ASP A 106 -11.29 2.11 26.15
C ASP A 106 -10.74 0.68 25.97
N ASN A 107 -11.21 -0.11 24.99
CA ASN A 107 -10.70 -1.44 24.68
C ASN A 107 -10.55 -1.77 23.17
N ALA A 108 -10.73 -0.80 22.27
CA ALA A 108 -10.69 -1.03 20.83
C ALA A 108 -9.39 -0.52 20.21
N LYS A 109 -8.75 -1.36 19.37
CA LYS A 109 -7.65 -0.92 18.48
C LYS A 109 -8.12 0.32 17.72
N ARG A 110 -7.26 1.35 17.58
CA ARG A 110 -7.56 2.55 16.79
C ARG A 110 -8.08 2.13 15.41
N THR A 111 -9.35 2.40 15.15
CA THR A 111 -9.98 2.16 13.86
C THR A 111 -9.98 3.47 13.09
N HIS A 112 -9.68 3.41 11.80
CA HIS A 112 -9.75 4.57 10.92
C HIS A 112 -11.03 4.46 10.10
N LYS A 113 -11.72 5.58 9.94
CA LYS A 113 -12.91 5.67 9.08
C LYS A 113 -12.60 6.57 7.91
N ILE A 114 -13.07 6.17 6.73
CA ILE A 114 -13.08 7.04 5.57
C ILE A 114 -14.30 7.95 5.71
N ALA A 115 -14.10 9.25 5.63
CA ALA A 115 -15.16 10.24 5.67
C ALA A 115 -16.18 9.97 4.56
N LEU A 116 -17.46 10.08 4.88
CA LEU A 116 -18.52 9.97 3.89
C LEU A 116 -18.50 11.22 3.00
N THR A 117 -18.59 11.01 1.70
CA THR A 117 -18.69 12.07 0.70
C THR A 117 -20.14 12.25 0.29
N LEU A 118 -20.56 13.48 0.01
CA LEU A 118 -21.90 13.74 -0.50
C LEU A 118 -21.99 13.25 -1.95
N ASN A 119 -22.85 12.27 -2.19
CA ASN A 119 -23.17 11.83 -3.54
C ASN A 119 -24.13 12.87 -4.18
N GLN A 120 -23.64 13.63 -5.15
CA GLN A 120 -24.40 14.74 -5.78
C GLN A 120 -25.70 14.26 -6.46
N THR A 121 -25.72 13.04 -7.00
CA THR A 121 -26.89 12.47 -7.68
C THR A 121 -28.01 12.10 -6.71
N THR A 122 -27.67 11.53 -5.56
CA THR A 122 -28.66 11.03 -4.58
C THR A 122 -28.89 11.99 -3.41
N ASN A 123 -28.06 13.02 -3.28
CA ASN A 123 -28.00 13.95 -2.15
C ASN A 123 -27.85 13.26 -0.78
N LYS A 124 -27.20 12.08 -0.76
CA LYS A 124 -26.95 11.28 0.45
C LYS A 124 -25.45 11.17 0.71
N MET A 125 -25.08 11.12 1.98
CA MET A 125 -23.71 10.81 2.39
C MET A 125 -23.41 9.34 2.13
N SER A 126 -22.41 9.04 1.31
CA SER A 126 -21.98 7.67 1.02
C SER A 126 -20.47 7.55 0.88
N ASN A 127 -19.97 6.32 0.98
CA ASN A 127 -18.57 5.98 0.69
C ASN A 127 -18.38 5.54 -0.78
N THR A 128 -19.42 5.62 -1.61
CA THR A 128 -19.39 5.09 -2.99
C THR A 128 -18.36 5.82 -3.84
N GLY A 129 -18.24 7.14 -3.69
CA GLY A 129 -17.27 7.94 -4.45
C GLY A 129 -15.82 7.68 -4.06
N THR A 130 -15.58 7.16 -2.85
CA THR A 130 -14.24 6.81 -2.38
C THR A 130 -13.99 5.31 -2.37
N ALA A 131 -14.97 4.47 -2.74
CA ALA A 131 -14.84 3.03 -2.73
C ALA A 131 -13.77 2.57 -3.74
N PHE A 132 -12.99 1.57 -3.35
CA PHE A 132 -12.07 0.90 -4.27
C PHE A 132 -12.85 -0.18 -5.02
N SER A 133 -13.55 0.25 -6.07
CA SER A 133 -14.35 -0.59 -6.95
C SER A 133 -13.86 -0.43 -8.38
N ALA A 134 -14.19 -1.40 -9.25
CA ALA A 134 -13.84 -1.33 -10.67
C ALA A 134 -14.26 0.00 -11.30
N GLY A 135 -15.51 0.44 -11.07
CA GLY A 135 -16.01 1.70 -11.62
C GLY A 135 -15.24 2.98 -11.22
N ASN A 136 -14.44 2.93 -10.15
CA ASN A 136 -13.64 4.06 -9.69
C ASN A 136 -12.12 3.89 -9.94
N TRP A 137 -11.60 2.66 -9.96
CA TRP A 137 -10.15 2.38 -9.91
C TRP A 137 -9.66 1.37 -10.96
N GLU A 138 -10.55 0.84 -11.81
CA GLU A 138 -10.17 -0.10 -12.88
C GLU A 138 -9.19 0.53 -13.85
N THR A 139 -9.45 1.77 -14.29
CA THR A 139 -8.56 2.47 -15.22
C THR A 139 -7.16 2.66 -14.66
N ASP A 140 -7.02 3.11 -13.40
CA ASP A 140 -5.73 3.28 -12.75
C ASP A 140 -5.02 1.94 -12.54
N THR A 141 -5.76 0.91 -12.13
CA THR A 141 -5.21 -0.44 -11.95
C THR A 141 -4.69 -1.02 -13.27
N ILE A 142 -5.44 -0.85 -14.38
CA ILE A 142 -5.01 -1.26 -15.72
C ILE A 142 -3.78 -0.45 -16.16
N ALA A 143 -3.74 0.86 -15.88
CA ALA A 143 -2.59 1.69 -16.20
C ALA A 143 -1.31 1.21 -15.49
N TYR A 144 -1.39 0.82 -14.22
CA TYR A 144 -0.27 0.20 -13.52
C TYR A 144 0.07 -1.18 -14.06
N LEU A 145 -0.93 -1.99 -14.40
CA LEU A 145 -0.70 -3.32 -14.97
C LEU A 145 0.10 -3.21 -16.27
N ASN A 146 -0.30 -2.34 -17.19
CA ASN A 146 0.42 -2.11 -18.45
C ASN A 146 1.88 -1.71 -18.19
N ARG A 147 2.13 -0.80 -17.23
CA ARG A 147 3.50 -0.39 -16.84
C ARG A 147 4.31 -1.56 -16.25
N ILE A 148 3.67 -2.48 -15.55
CA ILE A 148 4.31 -3.65 -14.93
C ILE A 148 4.56 -4.76 -15.97
N GLU A 149 3.69 -4.88 -16.98
CA GLU A 149 3.87 -5.80 -18.11
C GLU A 149 5.09 -5.43 -18.96
N ASP A 150 5.36 -4.12 -19.09
CA ASP A 150 6.55 -3.60 -19.77
C ASP A 150 7.86 -3.85 -18.98
N LEU A 151 7.80 -4.29 -17.71
CA LEU A 151 8.99 -4.55 -16.91
C LEU A 151 9.70 -5.84 -17.35
N PRO A 152 11.04 -5.84 -17.41
CA PRO A 152 11.80 -7.07 -17.63
C PRO A 152 11.50 -8.11 -16.54
N SER A 153 11.32 -9.38 -16.92
CA SER A 153 11.08 -10.49 -15.98
C SER A 153 12.06 -10.53 -14.78
N PRO A 154 13.38 -10.26 -14.94
CA PRO A 154 14.30 -10.17 -13.81
C PRO A 154 13.90 -9.11 -12.77
N ARG A 155 13.33 -7.98 -13.20
CA ARG A 155 12.88 -6.89 -12.32
C ARG A 155 11.68 -7.33 -11.49
N VAL A 156 10.70 -8.00 -12.10
CA VAL A 156 9.54 -8.54 -11.37
C VAL A 156 9.99 -9.54 -10.29
N LYS A 157 10.96 -10.40 -10.62
CA LYS A 157 11.56 -11.33 -9.65
C LYS A 157 12.27 -10.59 -8.51
N GLU A 158 13.01 -9.53 -8.82
CA GLU A 158 13.66 -8.69 -7.81
C GLU A 158 12.64 -8.09 -6.83
N ILE A 159 11.53 -7.54 -7.34
CA ILE A 159 10.44 -6.99 -6.52
C ILE A 159 9.89 -8.06 -5.57
N ILE A 160 9.62 -9.27 -6.08
CA ILE A 160 9.13 -10.38 -5.26
C ILE A 160 10.15 -10.73 -4.16
N VAL A 161 11.43 -10.90 -4.52
CA VAL A 161 12.50 -11.24 -3.56
C VAL A 161 12.64 -10.15 -2.49
N ARG A 162 12.59 -8.87 -2.87
CA ARG A 162 12.66 -7.74 -1.92
C ARG A 162 11.41 -7.58 -1.05
N ALA A 163 10.26 -8.06 -1.51
CA ALA A 163 9.03 -8.07 -0.72
C ALA A 163 9.01 -9.19 0.35
N GLN A 164 9.68 -10.32 0.09
CA GLN A 164 9.64 -11.50 0.98
C GLN A 164 10.02 -11.24 2.46
N PRO A 165 11.05 -10.42 2.79
CA PRO A 165 11.38 -10.11 4.19
C PRO A 165 10.24 -9.44 4.97
N PHE A 166 9.31 -8.77 4.28
CA PHE A 166 8.16 -8.11 4.90
C PHE A 166 6.95 -9.04 5.06
N MET A 167 6.98 -10.24 4.49
CA MET A 167 5.92 -11.23 4.67
C MET A 167 5.86 -11.60 6.15
N LYS A 168 4.68 -11.47 6.77
CA LYS A 168 4.50 -11.95 8.14
C LYS A 168 4.63 -13.45 8.09
N ARG A 169 5.71 -13.99 8.67
CA ARG A 169 5.79 -15.43 8.94
C ARG A 169 4.54 -15.78 9.75
N SER A 170 3.65 -16.56 9.14
CA SER A 170 2.51 -17.14 9.85
C SER A 170 3.07 -17.77 11.12
N ARG A 171 2.68 -17.24 12.28
CA ARG A 171 3.17 -17.75 13.56
C ARG A 171 2.62 -19.16 13.75
N ARG A 172 3.31 -20.16 13.21
CA ARG A 172 3.57 -21.35 14.01
C ARG A 172 4.66 -20.94 14.99
N THR A 173 4.25 -20.92 16.26
CA THR A 173 4.98 -20.46 17.43
C THR A 173 6.44 -20.93 17.39
N GLY A 174 7.37 -19.98 17.34
CA GLY A 174 8.81 -20.23 17.35
C GLY A 174 9.56 -18.92 17.53
N HIS A 175 9.80 -18.57 18.78
CA HIS A 175 10.60 -17.42 19.21
C HIS A 175 12.07 -17.65 18.85
N THR A 176 12.71 -16.71 18.18
CA THR A 176 14.13 -16.37 18.37
C THR A 176 14.45 -15.04 17.70
N SER A 177 15.41 -14.36 18.32
CA SER A 177 15.75 -12.95 18.30
C SER A 177 16.74 -12.53 17.20
N ASP A 178 16.71 -11.21 16.97
CA ASP A 178 17.76 -10.26 16.59
C ASP A 178 18.65 -10.51 15.37
N THR A 179 18.72 -9.51 14.48
CA THR A 179 20.01 -8.96 13.96
C THR A 179 19.78 -7.56 13.41
N GLU A 180 20.54 -6.59 13.95
CA GLU A 180 20.68 -5.22 13.48
C GLU A 180 21.65 -5.11 12.30
N GLY A 181 21.28 -4.31 11.30
CA GLY A 181 22.16 -3.80 10.26
C GLY A 181 21.66 -2.41 9.87
N ALA A 182 22.33 -1.36 10.35
CA ALA A 182 21.97 0.02 10.09
C ALA A 182 22.51 0.45 8.72
N GLU A 183 21.73 0.19 7.67
CA GLU A 183 21.90 0.81 6.36
C GLU A 183 21.34 2.24 6.41
N VAL A 184 22.06 3.20 5.80
CA VAL A 184 21.66 4.61 5.68
C VAL A 184 20.54 4.70 4.64
N VAL A 185 19.33 4.32 5.05
CA VAL A 185 18.13 4.34 4.21
C VAL A 185 17.41 5.67 4.43
N ASN A 186 17.05 6.34 3.33
CA ASN A 186 16.31 7.62 3.31
C ASN A 186 15.08 7.53 4.25
N PRO A 187 14.92 8.44 5.23
CA PRO A 187 13.78 8.39 6.15
C PRO A 187 12.43 8.49 5.43
N ARG A 188 12.38 9.12 4.25
CA ARG A 188 11.18 9.20 3.41
C ARG A 188 10.82 7.89 2.71
N SER A 189 11.78 6.98 2.56
CA SER A 189 11.53 5.63 2.02
C SER A 189 11.19 4.61 3.12
N ARG A 190 11.52 4.89 4.41
CA ARG A 190 11.26 4.02 5.57
C ARG A 190 9.80 3.99 6.01
N ILE A 191 8.95 3.48 5.13
CA ILE A 191 7.51 3.51 5.32
C ILE A 191 7.05 2.26 6.08
N ARG A 192 6.84 2.37 7.40
CA ARG A 192 6.38 1.23 8.21
C ARG A 192 4.86 1.05 8.18
N ILE A 193 4.39 0.13 7.35
CA ILE A 193 2.97 -0.22 7.27
C ILE A 193 2.52 -1.01 8.51
N CYS A 194 1.66 -0.39 9.32
CA CYS A 194 0.95 -1.06 10.41
C CYS A 194 -0.43 -1.60 9.97
N SER A 195 -1.07 -2.36 10.85
CA SER A 195 -2.34 -3.11 10.64
C SER A 195 -3.52 -2.33 10.06
N VAL A 196 -3.41 -1.00 9.94
CA VAL A 196 -4.43 -0.10 9.40
C VAL A 196 -4.56 -0.24 7.87
N ILE A 197 -3.45 -0.36 7.14
CA ILE A 197 -3.52 -0.68 5.71
C ILE A 197 -4.00 -2.12 5.53
N PHE A 198 -3.74 -3.00 6.49
CA PHE A 198 -4.36 -4.32 6.55
C PHE A 198 -5.89 -4.23 6.60
N SER A 199 -6.47 -3.30 7.37
CA SER A 199 -7.92 -3.05 7.36
C SER A 199 -8.44 -2.33 6.11
N ILE A 200 -7.63 -1.49 5.46
CA ILE A 200 -8.00 -0.81 4.20
C ILE A 200 -7.88 -1.79 3.01
N LEU A 201 -6.94 -2.73 3.03
CA LEU A 201 -6.78 -3.84 2.09
C LEU A 201 -7.79 -4.96 2.35
N LEU A 202 -8.18 -5.23 3.62
CA LEU A 202 -9.28 -6.15 3.95
C LEU A 202 -10.66 -5.60 3.56
N LEU A 203 -10.78 -4.31 3.24
CA LEU A 203 -11.99 -3.77 2.62
C LEU A 203 -12.00 -3.97 1.09
N LEU A 204 -10.97 -4.61 0.53
CA LEU A 204 -10.88 -4.99 -0.89
C LEU A 204 -11.21 -6.48 -1.14
N PHE A 205 -11.46 -7.26 -0.07
CA PHE A 205 -11.79 -8.69 -0.14
C PHE A 205 -12.95 -9.03 0.81
#